data_AF-A0A972AB74-F1
#
_entry.id   AF-A0A972AB74-F1
#
_cell.length_a   1.000
_cell.length_b   1.000
_cell.length_c   1.000
_cell.angle_alpha   90.00
_cell.angle_beta   90.00
_cell.angle_gamma   90.00
#
_symmetry.space_group_name_H-M   'P 1'
#
loop_
_entity.id
_entity.type
_entity.pdbx_description
1 polymer ?
#
loop_
_entity_poly.entity_id
_entity_poly.type
_entity_poly.pdbx_seq_one_letter_code
_entity_poly.pdbx_strand_id
1 'polypeptide(L)'
;MRILRLYAPSLIGDHTLCYVHKNINGESFVNGTPLKIKLVYAGEKLKDKDKKDSLIIIVSRETELKDGDFLIFKEYGTLLRWDKKSELLKVKIPGFLSVSTKFTVWLPLCVALLTISDKGYRGERIDTSAPKLEELVLSQGGIVMERDLVPDDIEDIVERVKRWCDKGYNLILTTGGTGISARDNTPEALIQLADKTVPGFGEMMRMKTSRYSKHSFLTRGLAVVRDKTLIIALPGSEKGATECFNAISSGIRHSVEILAGLVVNCSNRD
;
A
#
# COMPACT_ATOMS: atom_id res chain seq x y z
N MET A 1 3.65 12.83 14.37
CA MET A 1 2.81 12.87 15.59
C MET A 1 3.24 11.76 16.55
N ARG A 2 2.86 11.83 17.82
CA ARG A 2 3.19 10.83 18.86
C ARG A 2 1.96 10.47 19.69
N ILE A 3 1.86 9.20 20.11
CA ILE A 3 0.87 8.77 21.11
C ILE A 3 1.28 9.30 22.49
N LEU A 4 0.41 10.08 23.11
CA LEU A 4 0.61 10.60 24.46
C LEU A 4 -0.01 9.70 25.52
N ARG A 5 -1.13 9.04 25.20
CA ARG A 5 -1.86 8.17 26.12
C ARG A 5 -2.73 7.18 25.36
N LEU A 6 -2.80 5.95 25.86
CA LEU A 6 -3.74 4.92 25.44
C LEU A 6 -4.70 4.66 26.59
N TYR A 7 -5.98 4.98 26.39
CA TYR A 7 -6.97 4.94 27.44
C TYR A 7 -8.18 4.12 27.01
N ALA A 8 -8.46 3.01 27.69
CA ALA A 8 -9.61 2.14 27.51
C ALA A 8 -10.31 1.94 28.87
N PRO A 9 -11.31 2.77 29.21
CA PRO A 9 -11.93 2.76 30.54
C PRO A 9 -12.68 1.47 30.85
N SER A 10 -13.19 0.80 29.81
CA SER A 10 -13.88 -0.49 29.90
C SER A 10 -12.94 -1.67 30.19
N LEU A 11 -11.63 -1.45 30.18
CA LEU A 11 -10.61 -2.43 30.56
C LEU A 11 -10.04 -2.05 31.94
N ILE A 12 -8.81 -1.54 31.98
CA ILE A 12 -8.11 -1.10 33.20
C ILE A 12 -7.86 0.41 33.23
N GLY A 13 -8.43 1.16 32.29
CA GLY A 13 -8.14 2.58 32.11
C GLY A 13 -6.90 2.77 31.25
N ASP A 14 -5.75 3.05 31.85
CA ASP A 14 -4.53 3.39 31.12
C ASP A 14 -3.72 2.18 30.71
N HIS A 15 -3.21 2.22 29.48
CA HIS A 15 -2.36 1.19 28.91
C HIS A 15 -1.03 1.78 28.45
N THR A 16 0.06 1.06 28.71
CA THR A 16 1.38 1.35 28.14
C THR A 16 1.54 0.76 26.75
N LEU A 17 0.90 -0.39 26.51
CA LEU A 17 0.95 -1.17 25.28
C LEU A 17 -0.43 -1.82 25.01
N CYS A 18 -0.88 -1.75 23.78
CA CYS A 18 -2.09 -2.42 23.30
C CYS A 18 -1.78 -3.19 22.02
N TYR A 19 -2.23 -4.44 21.91
CA TYR A 19 -2.31 -5.14 20.65
C TYR A 19 -3.64 -4.85 19.96
N VAL A 20 -3.61 -4.34 18.73
CA VAL A 20 -4.80 -4.04 17.93
C VAL A 20 -4.88 -4.95 16.73
N HIS A 21 -6.07 -5.49 16.48
CA HIS A 21 -6.34 -6.39 15.36
C HIS A 21 -7.81 -6.32 14.95
N LYS A 22 -8.21 -7.11 13.95
CA LYS A 22 -9.59 -7.21 13.47
C LYS A 22 -10.02 -8.65 13.31
N ASN A 23 -11.32 -8.90 13.43
CA ASN A 23 -11.90 -10.18 13.03
C ASN A 23 -12.15 -10.24 11.51
N ILE A 24 -12.71 -11.36 11.05
CA ILE A 24 -13.07 -11.59 9.64
C ILE A 24 -14.12 -10.58 9.12
N ASN A 25 -14.96 -10.04 10.00
CA ASN A 25 -15.97 -9.03 9.67
C ASN A 25 -15.39 -7.60 9.65
N GLY A 26 -14.11 -7.42 9.96
CA GLY A 26 -13.44 -6.12 10.01
C GLY A 26 -13.71 -5.31 11.28
N GLU A 27 -14.34 -5.90 12.29
CA GLU A 27 -14.53 -5.28 13.60
C GLU A 27 -13.20 -5.22 14.33
N SER A 28 -12.95 -4.11 15.03
CA SER A 28 -11.69 -3.87 15.72
C SER A 28 -11.70 -4.47 17.11
N PHE A 29 -10.55 -5.01 17.50
CA PHE A 29 -10.33 -5.62 18.80
C PHE A 29 -9.01 -5.13 19.38
N VAL A 30 -8.99 -4.93 20.69
CA VAL A 30 -7.84 -4.46 21.47
C VAL A 30 -7.59 -5.46 22.58
N ASN A 31 -6.40 -6.05 22.62
CA ASN A 31 -6.02 -7.11 23.57
C ASN A 31 -7.05 -8.28 23.62
N GLY A 32 -7.65 -8.63 22.48
CA GLY A 32 -8.66 -9.68 22.39
C GLY A 32 -10.09 -9.26 22.74
N THR A 33 -10.31 -8.01 23.18
CA THR A 33 -11.64 -7.48 23.48
C THR A 33 -12.17 -6.62 22.32
N PRO A 34 -13.43 -6.79 21.89
CA PRO A 34 -14.01 -5.95 20.84
C PRO A 34 -14.14 -4.52 21.35
N LEU A 35 -13.38 -3.60 20.74
CA LEU A 35 -13.37 -2.19 21.10
C LEU A 35 -13.19 -1.35 19.85
N LYS A 36 -13.94 -0.26 19.76
CA LYS A 36 -13.73 0.77 18.75
C LYS A 36 -12.40 1.46 19.02
N ILE A 37 -11.71 1.92 17.98
CA ILE A 37 -10.47 2.68 18.15
C ILE A 37 -10.78 4.12 17.75
N LYS A 38 -10.62 5.05 18.69
CA LYS A 38 -10.82 6.49 18.46
C LYS A 38 -9.51 7.22 18.61
N LEU A 39 -9.36 8.29 17.86
CA LEU A 39 -8.26 9.24 17.99
C LEU A 39 -8.81 10.57 18.49
N VAL A 40 -8.15 11.14 19.50
CA VAL A 40 -8.52 12.39 20.13
C VAL A 40 -7.27 13.25 20.30
N TYR A 41 -7.39 14.56 20.15
CA TYR A 41 -6.24 15.46 20.36
C TYR A 41 -6.11 15.85 21.82
N ALA A 42 -4.87 16.07 22.26
CA ALA A 42 -4.61 16.55 23.62
C ALA A 42 -5.42 17.81 23.95
N GLY A 43 -6.14 17.77 25.08
CA GLY A 43 -7.00 18.85 25.57
C GLY A 43 -8.47 18.75 25.15
N GLU A 44 -8.84 17.83 24.26
CA GLU A 44 -10.25 17.60 23.91
C GLU A 44 -11.00 16.82 24.99
N LYS A 45 -12.26 17.20 25.24
CA LYS A 45 -13.12 16.49 26.18
C LYS A 45 -13.66 15.20 25.55
N LEU A 46 -13.50 14.08 26.26
CA LEU A 46 -14.03 12.79 25.86
C LEU A 46 -15.55 12.74 26.07
N LYS A 47 -16.29 12.38 25.01
CA LYS A 47 -17.74 12.14 25.09
C LYS A 47 -17.98 10.89 25.96
N ASP A 48 -19.00 10.89 26.83
CA ASP A 48 -19.21 9.77 27.77
C ASP A 48 -19.51 8.44 27.07
N LYS A 49 -20.14 8.48 25.89
CA LYS A 49 -20.34 7.29 25.04
C LYS A 49 -19.02 6.63 24.63
N ASP A 50 -17.98 7.44 24.40
CA ASP A 50 -16.69 6.95 23.91
C ASP A 50 -15.87 6.28 25.04
N LYS A 51 -16.26 6.49 26.30
CA LYS A 51 -15.58 5.88 27.45
C LYS A 51 -15.99 4.43 27.68
N LYS A 52 -17.12 3.95 27.13
CA LYS A 52 -17.68 2.64 27.45
C LYS A 52 -17.22 1.50 26.54
N ASP A 53 -16.88 1.78 25.29
CA ASP A 53 -16.68 0.74 24.26
C ASP A 53 -15.52 1.04 23.30
N SER A 54 -14.57 1.89 23.71
CA SER A 54 -13.49 2.35 22.86
C SER A 54 -12.12 2.35 23.55
N LEU A 55 -11.08 2.01 22.77
CA LEU A 55 -9.73 2.46 23.00
C LEU A 55 -9.59 3.89 22.45
N ILE A 56 -9.16 4.80 23.30
CA ILE A 56 -8.92 6.20 22.99
C ILE A 56 -7.41 6.41 22.87
N ILE A 57 -6.97 6.73 21.66
CA ILE A 57 -5.59 7.11 21.36
C ILE A 57 -5.52 8.63 21.43
N ILE A 58 -4.83 9.15 22.45
CA ILE A 58 -4.63 10.58 22.61
C ILE A 58 -3.29 10.96 21.97
N VAL A 59 -3.31 11.91 21.05
CA VAL A 59 -2.13 12.33 20.29
C VAL A 59 -1.83 13.81 20.46
N SER A 60 -0.59 14.20 20.18
CA SER A 60 -0.20 15.62 20.10
C SER A 60 -1.02 16.32 19.02
N ARG A 61 -1.40 17.58 19.27
CA ARG A 61 -2.25 18.35 18.35
C ARG A 61 -1.43 18.94 17.21
N GLU A 62 -1.25 18.16 16.15
CA GLU A 62 -0.55 18.59 14.94
C GLU A 62 -1.21 17.96 13.70
N THR A 63 -1.77 18.81 12.83
CA THR A 63 -2.45 18.48 11.55
C THR A 63 -3.79 17.76 11.67
N GLU A 64 -4.81 18.25 10.94
CA GLU A 64 -6.12 17.59 10.84
C GLU A 64 -6.03 16.36 9.91
N LEU A 65 -6.56 15.22 10.36
CA LEU A 65 -6.70 14.01 9.54
C LEU A 65 -7.82 14.16 8.51
N LYS A 66 -7.51 13.85 7.25
CA LYS A 66 -8.48 13.76 6.16
C LYS A 66 -9.07 12.36 6.09
N ASP A 67 -10.30 12.26 5.58
CA ASP A 67 -10.96 10.96 5.44
C ASP A 67 -10.10 10.00 4.59
N GLY A 68 -9.95 8.77 5.07
CA GLY A 68 -9.16 7.75 4.41
C GLY A 68 -7.65 7.80 4.67
N ASP A 69 -7.15 8.80 5.41
CA ASP A 69 -5.75 8.87 5.82
C ASP A 69 -5.31 7.62 6.60
N PHE A 70 -4.06 7.23 6.42
CA PHE A 70 -3.43 6.15 7.14
C PHE A 70 -2.53 6.66 8.25
N LEU A 71 -2.54 5.97 9.39
CA LEU A 71 -1.59 6.16 10.48
C LEU A 71 -0.67 4.95 10.50
N ILE A 72 0.61 5.18 10.20
CA ILE A 72 1.65 4.14 10.19
C ILE A 72 2.51 4.22 11.45
N PHE A 73 2.51 3.13 12.22
CA PHE A 73 3.37 2.93 13.39
C PHE A 73 4.51 2.00 12.99
N LYS A 74 5.59 2.59 12.45
CA LYS A 74 6.72 1.83 11.85
C LYS A 74 7.33 0.80 12.80
N GLU A 75 7.42 1.14 14.09
CA GLU A 75 8.00 0.29 15.15
C GLU A 75 7.40 -1.13 15.19
N TYR A 76 6.09 -1.25 14.94
CA TYR A 76 5.37 -2.51 14.99
C TYR A 76 4.65 -2.86 13.68
N GLY A 77 4.93 -2.13 12.60
CA GLY A 77 4.26 -2.30 11.31
C GLY A 77 2.73 -2.08 11.33
N THR A 78 2.19 -1.48 12.39
CA THR A 78 0.74 -1.34 12.57
C THR A 78 0.22 -0.24 11.66
N LEU A 79 -0.86 -0.53 10.94
CA LEU A 79 -1.47 0.39 10.00
C LEU A 79 -2.96 0.56 10.34
N LEU A 80 -3.34 1.78 10.68
CA LEU A 80 -4.73 2.16 10.94
C LEU A 80 -5.20 3.11 9.84
N ARG A 81 -6.48 3.07 9.48
CA ARG A 81 -7.09 3.97 8.51
C ARG A 81 -8.17 4.80 9.18
N TRP A 82 -8.10 6.11 9.03
CA TRP A 82 -9.08 7.06 9.53
C TRP A 82 -10.35 7.03 8.70
N ASP A 83 -11.49 6.92 9.37
CA ASP A 83 -12.82 7.06 8.81
C ASP A 83 -13.49 8.28 9.47
N LYS A 84 -13.56 9.38 8.72
CA LYS A 84 -14.08 10.67 9.19
C LYS A 84 -15.57 10.59 9.47
N LYS A 85 -16.32 9.74 8.76
CA LYS A 85 -17.78 9.61 8.93
C LYS A 85 -18.12 8.94 10.25
N SER A 86 -17.38 7.89 10.62
CA SER A 86 -17.60 7.21 11.91
C SER A 86 -16.79 7.79 13.07
N GLU A 87 -15.83 8.70 12.81
CA GLU A 87 -14.83 9.18 13.77
C GLU A 87 -14.00 8.03 14.38
N LEU A 88 -13.74 6.96 13.60
CA LEU A 88 -13.04 5.76 14.06
C LEU A 88 -11.78 5.49 13.22
N LEU A 89 -10.79 4.88 13.87
CA LEU A 89 -9.68 4.21 13.22
C LEU A 89 -10.04 2.75 12.95
N LYS A 90 -9.86 2.32 11.70
CA LYS A 90 -10.03 0.93 11.28
C LYS A 90 -8.69 0.25 11.18
N VAL A 91 -8.55 -0.94 11.78
CA VAL A 91 -7.31 -1.72 11.67
C VAL A 91 -7.16 -2.26 10.25
N LYS A 92 -6.03 -1.97 9.60
CA LYS A 92 -5.68 -2.48 8.28
C LYS A 92 -4.59 -3.53 8.36
N ILE A 93 -3.52 -3.23 9.11
CA ILE A 93 -2.48 -4.20 9.48
C ILE A 93 -2.43 -4.25 11.01
N PRO A 94 -2.62 -5.44 11.61
CA PRO A 94 -2.59 -5.59 13.07
C PRO A 94 -1.19 -5.36 13.62
N GLY A 95 -1.11 -5.08 14.91
CA GLY A 95 0.16 -4.94 15.60
C GLY A 95 0.01 -4.17 16.91
N PHE A 96 1.12 -3.69 17.45
CA PHE A 96 1.14 -3.03 18.74
C PHE A 96 1.10 -1.51 18.62
N LEU A 97 0.43 -0.89 19.58
CA LEU A 97 0.46 0.54 19.84
C LEU A 97 1.03 0.73 21.25
N SER A 98 2.07 1.54 21.39
CA SER A 98 2.62 1.90 22.70
C SER A 98 2.61 3.41 22.91
N VAL A 99 2.58 3.81 24.17
CA VAL A 99 2.72 5.23 24.54
C VAL A 99 4.11 5.71 24.10
N SER A 100 4.20 6.96 23.65
CA SER A 100 5.41 7.58 23.10
C SER A 100 5.86 7.12 21.71
N THR A 101 5.24 6.08 21.12
CA THR A 101 5.50 5.72 19.72
C THR A 101 5.13 6.89 18.80
N LYS A 102 6.04 7.19 17.87
CA LYS A 102 5.79 8.15 16.79
C LYS A 102 5.08 7.45 15.64
N PHE A 103 4.16 8.16 15.01
CA PHE A 103 3.53 7.72 13.77
C PHE A 103 3.57 8.82 12.73
N THR A 104 3.50 8.39 11.47
CA THR A 104 3.39 9.26 10.30
C THR A 104 1.99 9.13 9.73
N VAL A 105 1.46 10.24 9.21
CA VAL A 105 0.20 10.24 8.47
C VAL A 105 0.53 10.07 6.99
N TRP A 106 -0.15 9.13 6.36
CA TRP A 106 -0.02 8.76 4.97
C TRP A 106 -1.32 9.05 4.24
N LEU A 107 -1.28 9.92 3.23
CA LEU A 107 -2.38 10.01 2.26
C LEU A 107 -2.55 8.64 1.57
N PRO A 108 -3.78 8.21 1.29
CA PRO A 108 -4.01 6.95 0.58
C PRO A 108 -3.44 7.04 -0.84
N LEU A 109 -2.77 5.98 -1.29
CA LEU A 109 -2.36 5.86 -2.69
C LEU A 109 -3.50 5.22 -3.48
N CYS A 110 -3.96 5.86 -4.54
CA CYS A 110 -4.88 5.27 -5.50
C CYS A 110 -4.10 4.34 -6.43
N VAL A 111 -4.39 3.04 -6.36
CA VAL A 111 -3.67 1.98 -7.07
C VAL A 111 -4.56 1.34 -8.13
N ALA A 112 -3.99 1.06 -9.31
CA ALA A 112 -4.60 0.17 -10.29
C ALA A 112 -3.75 -1.09 -10.48
N LEU A 113 -4.40 -2.23 -10.71
CA LEU A 113 -3.74 -3.50 -11.00
C LEU A 113 -4.13 -4.00 -12.38
N LEU A 114 -3.15 -4.16 -13.27
CA LEU A 114 -3.34 -4.72 -14.60
C LEU A 114 -2.74 -6.11 -14.68
N THR A 115 -3.58 -7.10 -14.97
CA THR A 115 -3.10 -8.43 -15.34
C THR A 115 -2.96 -8.48 -16.85
N ILE A 116 -1.79 -8.93 -17.31
CA ILE A 116 -1.45 -9.01 -18.73
C ILE A 116 -1.25 -10.49 -19.04
N SER A 117 -2.21 -11.09 -19.74
CA SER A 117 -2.13 -12.50 -20.10
C SER A 117 -3.13 -12.88 -21.19
N ASP A 118 -2.64 -13.37 -22.31
CA ASP A 118 -3.44 -14.00 -23.37
C ASP A 118 -4.33 -15.14 -22.83
N LYS A 119 -3.76 -16.02 -22.00
CA LYS A 119 -4.48 -17.15 -21.39
C LYS A 119 -5.53 -16.68 -20.39
N GLY A 120 -5.19 -15.67 -19.58
CA GLY A 120 -6.13 -15.08 -18.65
C GLY A 120 -7.31 -14.47 -19.41
N TYR A 121 -7.03 -13.70 -20.46
CA TYR A 121 -8.03 -13.01 -21.26
C TYR A 121 -8.99 -13.98 -21.96
N ARG A 122 -8.51 -15.15 -22.41
CA ARG A 122 -9.35 -16.24 -22.94
C ARG A 122 -10.08 -17.08 -21.88
N GLY A 123 -9.89 -16.81 -20.59
CA GLY A 123 -10.49 -17.57 -19.49
C GLY A 123 -9.83 -18.92 -19.22
N GLU A 124 -8.65 -19.19 -19.80
CA GLU A 124 -7.91 -20.45 -19.67
C GLU A 124 -7.04 -20.49 -18.39
N ARG A 125 -6.86 -19.35 -17.72
CA ARG A 125 -6.07 -19.22 -16.50
C ARG A 125 -6.70 -18.22 -15.54
N ILE A 126 -6.81 -18.63 -14.28
CA ILE A 126 -7.22 -17.74 -13.19
C ILE A 126 -6.01 -16.92 -12.75
N ASP A 127 -6.20 -15.61 -12.60
CA ASP A 127 -5.17 -14.74 -12.04
C ASP A 127 -5.14 -14.82 -10.51
N THR A 128 -4.02 -15.30 -9.98
CA THR A 128 -3.76 -15.34 -8.55
C THR A 128 -2.76 -14.26 -8.10
N SER A 129 -2.14 -13.54 -9.04
CA SER A 129 -1.12 -12.52 -8.76
C SER A 129 -1.74 -11.19 -8.33
N ALA A 130 -2.76 -10.68 -9.06
CA ALA A 130 -3.40 -9.41 -8.69
C ALA A 130 -4.13 -9.45 -7.32
N PRO A 131 -4.80 -10.55 -6.91
CA PRO A 131 -5.27 -10.72 -5.54
C PRO A 131 -4.16 -10.51 -4.51
N LYS A 132 -3.01 -11.14 -4.72
CA LYS A 132 -1.89 -11.03 -3.78
C LYS A 132 -1.27 -9.64 -3.75
N LEU A 133 -1.16 -8.98 -4.90
CA LEU A 133 -0.63 -7.62 -4.98
C LEU A 133 -1.52 -6.58 -4.29
N GLU A 134 -2.85 -6.76 -4.29
CA GLU A 134 -3.76 -5.89 -3.52
C GLU A 134 -3.52 -6.00 -2.02
N GLU A 135 -3.29 -7.21 -1.50
CA GLU A 135 -2.93 -7.39 -0.09
C GLU A 135 -1.61 -6.69 0.25
N LEU A 136 -0.61 -6.83 -0.62
CA LEU A 136 0.73 -6.29 -0.40
C LEU A 136 0.77 -4.76 -0.48
N VAL A 137 0.02 -4.16 -1.41
CA VAL A 137 0.04 -2.70 -1.58
C VAL A 137 -0.58 -1.95 -0.39
N LEU A 138 -1.42 -2.63 0.40
CA LEU A 138 -1.93 -2.08 1.65
C LEU A 138 -0.81 -1.70 2.62
N SER A 139 0.30 -2.44 2.63
CA SER A 139 1.49 -2.11 3.45
C SER A 139 2.12 -0.76 3.09
N GLN A 140 1.84 -0.24 1.90
CA GLN A 140 2.28 1.07 1.42
C GLN A 140 1.20 2.16 1.57
N GLY A 141 0.10 1.85 2.27
CA GLY A 141 -1.08 2.71 2.32
C GLY A 141 -1.81 2.81 0.97
N GLY A 142 -1.65 1.80 0.10
CA GLY A 142 -2.34 1.72 -1.18
C GLY A 142 -3.74 1.14 -1.06
N ILE A 143 -4.65 1.68 -1.86
CA ILE A 143 -6.02 1.18 -2.06
C ILE A 143 -6.17 0.89 -3.55
N VAL A 144 -6.51 -0.36 -3.88
CA VAL A 144 -6.81 -0.74 -5.26
C VAL A 144 -8.19 -0.18 -5.62
N MET A 145 -8.23 0.76 -6.55
CA MET A 145 -9.46 1.40 -7.02
C MET A 145 -10.01 0.71 -8.27
N GLU A 146 -9.16 0.08 -9.06
CA GLU A 146 -9.55 -0.61 -10.29
C GLU A 146 -8.61 -1.79 -10.57
N ARG A 147 -9.20 -2.86 -11.08
CA ARG A 147 -8.53 -4.06 -11.57
C ARG A 147 -9.01 -4.34 -12.97
N ASP A 148 -8.10 -4.79 -13.82
CA ASP A 148 -8.48 -5.16 -15.16
C ASP A 148 -7.48 -6.17 -15.77
N LEU A 149 -7.87 -6.77 -16.88
CA LEU A 149 -7.16 -7.85 -17.57
C LEU A 149 -7.11 -7.54 -19.07
N VAL A 150 -5.93 -7.65 -19.67
CA VAL A 150 -5.70 -7.44 -21.11
C VAL A 150 -4.88 -8.60 -21.69
N PRO A 151 -4.97 -8.83 -23.02
CA PRO A 151 -4.02 -9.70 -23.71
C PRO A 151 -2.60 -9.11 -23.69
N ASP A 152 -1.62 -9.89 -24.13
CA ASP A 152 -0.20 -9.50 -24.21
C ASP A 152 0.12 -8.57 -25.41
N ASP A 153 -0.89 -7.89 -25.95
CA ASP A 153 -0.79 -6.96 -27.07
C ASP A 153 -0.40 -5.57 -26.58
N ILE A 154 0.55 -4.92 -27.27
CA ILE A 154 1.16 -3.67 -26.82
C ILE A 154 0.11 -2.55 -26.74
N GLU A 155 -0.74 -2.45 -27.77
CA GLU A 155 -1.75 -1.41 -27.88
C GLU A 155 -2.75 -1.47 -26.71
N ASP A 156 -3.23 -2.66 -26.36
CA ASP A 156 -4.15 -2.87 -25.23
C ASP A 156 -3.52 -2.46 -23.88
N ILE A 157 -2.25 -2.83 -23.66
CA ILE A 157 -1.50 -2.45 -22.45
C ILE A 157 -1.34 -0.93 -22.40
N VAL A 158 -0.90 -0.31 -23.50
CA VAL A 158 -0.67 1.14 -23.58
C VAL A 158 -1.96 1.92 -23.36
N GLU A 159 -3.05 1.55 -24.04
CA GLU A 159 -4.35 2.22 -23.92
C GLU A 159 -4.84 2.17 -22.47
N ARG A 160 -4.79 0.98 -21.86
CA ARG A 160 -5.25 0.80 -20.47
C ARG A 160 -4.43 1.62 -19.49
N VAL A 161 -3.10 1.52 -19.56
CA VAL A 161 -2.20 2.22 -18.64
C VAL A 161 -2.34 3.74 -18.81
N LYS A 162 -2.44 4.23 -20.05
CA LYS A 162 -2.64 5.66 -20.33
C LYS A 162 -3.95 6.17 -19.73
N ARG A 163 -5.06 5.45 -19.93
CA ARG A 163 -6.36 5.81 -19.33
C ARG A 163 -6.28 5.93 -17.81
N TRP A 164 -5.52 5.07 -17.13
CA TRP A 164 -5.34 5.16 -15.68
C TRP A 164 -4.41 6.30 -15.26
N CYS A 165 -3.40 6.64 -16.05
CA CYS A 165 -2.61 7.85 -15.81
C CYS A 165 -3.51 9.10 -15.91
N ASP A 166 -4.35 9.18 -16.94
CA ASP A 166 -5.29 10.30 -17.15
C ASP A 166 -6.33 10.42 -16.02
N LYS A 167 -6.75 9.28 -15.43
CA LYS A 167 -7.61 9.26 -14.23
C LYS A 167 -6.89 9.68 -12.94
N GLY A 168 -5.57 9.88 -12.96
CA GLY A 168 -4.78 10.34 -11.81
C GLY A 168 -4.44 9.27 -10.80
N TYR A 169 -4.33 8.00 -11.20
CA TYR A 169 -3.83 6.95 -10.31
C TYR A 169 -2.39 7.24 -9.90
N ASN A 170 -2.04 6.99 -8.65
CA ASN A 170 -0.70 7.27 -8.14
C ASN A 170 0.28 6.15 -8.47
N LEU A 171 -0.21 4.91 -8.46
CA LEU A 171 0.56 3.70 -8.71
C LEU A 171 -0.22 2.76 -9.62
N ILE A 172 0.44 2.24 -10.64
CA ILE A 172 -0.06 1.14 -11.47
C ILE A 172 0.92 -0.02 -11.30
N LEU A 173 0.41 -1.18 -10.88
CA LEU A 173 1.19 -2.42 -10.91
C LEU A 173 0.67 -3.29 -12.03
N THR A 174 1.55 -3.75 -12.89
CA THR A 174 1.21 -4.77 -13.89
C THR A 174 1.80 -6.11 -13.49
N THR A 175 1.14 -7.20 -13.89
CA THR A 175 1.63 -8.56 -13.65
C THR A 175 1.46 -9.39 -14.91
N GLY A 176 2.56 -9.96 -15.42
CA GLY A 176 2.59 -10.70 -16.69
C GLY A 176 3.47 -10.05 -17.75
N GLY A 177 3.68 -10.74 -18.86
CA GLY A 177 4.38 -10.24 -20.04
C GLY A 177 5.81 -9.71 -19.86
N THR A 178 6.53 -10.09 -18.79
CA THR A 178 7.91 -9.64 -18.50
C THR A 178 8.99 -10.72 -18.73
N GLY A 179 8.62 -11.87 -19.29
CA GLY A 179 9.57 -12.91 -19.68
C GLY A 179 10.35 -12.56 -20.95
N ILE A 180 10.91 -13.59 -21.59
CA ILE A 180 11.71 -13.47 -22.82
C ILE A 180 11.01 -14.10 -24.05
N SER A 181 9.75 -14.50 -23.91
CA SER A 181 8.98 -15.04 -25.04
C SER A 181 8.56 -13.93 -26.00
N ALA A 182 8.19 -14.29 -27.24
CA ALA A 182 7.75 -13.33 -28.25
C ALA A 182 6.44 -12.60 -27.91
N ARG A 183 5.67 -13.10 -26.93
CA ARG A 183 4.47 -12.44 -26.43
C ARG A 183 4.73 -11.62 -25.17
N ASP A 184 5.88 -11.78 -24.49
CA ASP A 184 6.18 -10.96 -23.32
C ASP A 184 6.50 -9.52 -23.77
N ASN A 185 5.49 -8.65 -23.84
CA ASN A 185 5.62 -7.29 -24.39
C ASN A 185 5.41 -6.17 -23.35
N THR A 186 5.22 -6.52 -22.08
CA THR A 186 4.88 -5.53 -21.04
C THR A 186 5.96 -4.45 -20.87
N PRO A 187 7.26 -4.77 -20.78
CA PRO A 187 8.32 -3.76 -20.70
C PRO A 187 8.31 -2.79 -21.88
N GLU A 188 8.13 -3.28 -23.11
CA GLU A 188 8.08 -2.49 -24.35
C GLU A 188 6.90 -1.51 -24.32
N ALA A 189 5.71 -2.01 -23.99
CA ALA A 189 4.50 -1.19 -23.86
C ALA A 189 4.68 -0.08 -22.80
N LEU A 190 5.29 -0.39 -21.65
CA LEU A 190 5.55 0.61 -20.62
C LEU A 190 6.62 1.63 -21.02
N ILE A 191 7.67 1.21 -21.74
CA ILE A 191 8.70 2.14 -22.24
C ILE A 191 8.10 3.11 -23.27
N GLN A 192 7.19 2.64 -24.12
CA GLN A 192 6.54 3.47 -25.15
C GLN A 192 5.74 4.65 -24.56
N LEU A 193 5.15 4.49 -23.37
CA LEU A 193 4.35 5.52 -22.70
C LEU A 193 5.13 6.35 -21.67
N ALA A 194 6.38 6.01 -21.39
CA ALA A 194 7.17 6.57 -20.29
C ALA A 194 7.68 7.98 -20.60
N ASP A 195 7.55 8.90 -19.64
CA ASP A 195 8.31 10.15 -19.64
C ASP A 195 9.73 9.90 -19.12
N LYS A 196 9.86 8.98 -18.16
CA LYS A 196 11.14 8.57 -17.57
C LYS A 196 11.12 7.08 -17.24
N THR A 197 12.22 6.39 -17.53
CA THR A 197 12.44 5.04 -17.03
C THR A 197 13.09 5.09 -15.65
N VAL A 198 12.79 4.12 -14.79
CA VAL A 198 13.39 3.97 -13.46
C VAL A 198 13.98 2.56 -13.33
N PRO A 199 15.10 2.28 -14.04
CA PRO A 199 15.65 0.92 -14.17
C PRO A 199 16.05 0.30 -12.83
N GLY A 200 16.39 1.12 -11.83
CA GLY A 200 16.74 0.69 -10.47
C GLY A 200 15.69 -0.20 -9.79
N PHE A 201 14.41 -0.06 -10.13
CA PHE A 201 13.38 -1.00 -9.67
C PHE A 201 13.61 -2.41 -10.23
N GLY A 202 13.86 -2.53 -11.54
CA GLY A 202 14.17 -3.81 -12.19
C GLY A 202 15.44 -4.44 -11.66
N GLU A 203 16.48 -3.63 -11.46
CA GLU A 203 17.75 -4.06 -10.86
C GLU A 203 17.54 -4.63 -9.45
N MET A 204 16.81 -3.91 -8.60
CA MET A 204 16.52 -4.32 -7.24
C MET A 204 15.67 -5.60 -7.18
N MET A 205 14.66 -5.72 -8.06
CA MET A 205 13.85 -6.94 -8.18
C MET A 205 14.74 -8.14 -8.50
N ARG A 206 15.58 -8.06 -9.55
CA ARG A 206 16.47 -9.17 -9.94
C ARG A 206 17.50 -9.49 -8.85
N MET A 207 18.16 -8.46 -8.31
CA MET A 207 19.21 -8.64 -7.30
C MET A 207 18.68 -9.34 -6.04
N LYS A 208 17.58 -8.83 -5.45
CA LYS A 208 17.06 -9.37 -4.19
C LYS A 208 16.33 -10.70 -4.34
N THR A 209 15.78 -11.01 -5.52
CA THR A 209 15.10 -12.30 -5.77
C THR A 209 16.06 -13.41 -6.24
N SER A 210 17.30 -13.09 -6.60
CA SER A 210 18.33 -14.08 -6.94
C SER A 210 18.59 -15.13 -5.87
N ARG A 211 18.38 -14.80 -4.59
CA ARG A 211 18.47 -15.74 -3.47
C ARG A 211 17.36 -16.80 -3.46
N TYR A 212 16.24 -16.54 -4.12
CA TYR A 212 15.09 -17.45 -4.19
C TYR A 212 15.01 -18.21 -5.51
N SER A 213 15.44 -17.56 -6.59
CA SER A 213 15.41 -18.14 -7.94
C SER A 213 16.69 -17.82 -8.70
N LYS A 214 17.37 -18.89 -9.14
CA LYS A 214 18.54 -18.81 -10.03
C LYS A 214 18.20 -18.17 -11.39
N HIS A 215 16.92 -18.12 -11.76
CA HIS A 215 16.43 -17.55 -13.02
C HIS A 215 15.83 -16.15 -12.86
N SER A 216 15.91 -15.54 -11.67
CA SER A 216 15.41 -14.18 -11.40
C SER A 216 15.92 -13.14 -12.40
N PHE A 217 17.13 -13.31 -12.94
CA PHE A 217 17.71 -12.38 -13.91
C PHE A 217 16.99 -12.35 -15.27
N LEU A 218 16.14 -13.34 -15.57
CA LEU A 218 15.41 -13.42 -16.85
C LEU A 218 14.21 -12.46 -16.93
N THR A 219 13.68 -11.97 -15.80
CA THR A 219 12.59 -11.00 -15.87
C THR A 219 13.11 -9.66 -16.39
N ARG A 220 12.42 -9.15 -17.40
CA ARG A 220 12.59 -7.82 -17.99
C ARG A 220 11.71 -6.78 -17.28
N GLY A 221 11.10 -7.13 -16.15
CA GLY A 221 10.33 -6.22 -15.31
C GLY A 221 11.14 -4.97 -14.93
N LEU A 222 10.47 -3.82 -14.98
CA LEU A 222 11.04 -2.50 -14.76
C LEU A 222 9.96 -1.55 -14.23
N ALA A 223 10.37 -0.36 -13.82
CA ALA A 223 9.44 0.73 -13.53
C ALA A 223 9.64 1.90 -14.48
N VAL A 224 8.54 2.61 -14.76
CA VAL A 224 8.53 3.87 -15.50
C VAL A 224 7.69 4.89 -14.75
N VAL A 225 7.88 6.15 -15.10
CA VAL A 225 7.04 7.26 -14.68
C VAL A 225 6.36 7.83 -15.91
N ARG A 226 5.05 8.09 -15.77
CA ARG A 226 4.26 8.87 -16.70
C ARG A 226 3.44 9.88 -15.91
N ASP A 227 3.56 11.15 -16.26
CA ASP A 227 2.96 12.28 -15.54
C ASP A 227 3.32 12.27 -14.04
N LYS A 228 2.35 11.92 -13.18
CA LYS A 228 2.52 11.78 -11.72
C LYS A 228 2.28 10.35 -11.25
N THR A 229 2.33 9.39 -12.14
CA THR A 229 2.03 7.98 -11.90
C THR A 229 3.30 7.16 -11.98
N LEU A 230 3.57 6.38 -10.93
CA LEU A 230 4.58 5.33 -10.96
C LEU A 230 3.96 4.05 -11.53
N ILE A 231 4.62 3.43 -12.50
CA ILE A 231 4.13 2.21 -13.16
C ILE A 231 5.21 1.14 -13.03
N ILE A 232 4.86 -0.04 -12.52
CA ILE A 232 5.82 -1.11 -12.23
C ILE A 232 5.35 -2.41 -12.87
N ALA A 233 6.19 -3.00 -13.71
CA ALA A 233 5.97 -4.32 -14.30
C ALA A 233 6.56 -5.44 -13.45
N LEU A 234 5.69 -6.33 -12.97
CA LEU A 234 6.03 -7.48 -12.15
C LEU A 234 5.87 -8.79 -12.93
N PRO A 235 6.54 -9.88 -12.52
CA PRO A 235 6.36 -11.20 -13.12
C PRO A 235 4.91 -11.72 -13.04
N GLY A 236 4.48 -12.52 -14.02
CA GLY A 236 3.11 -13.05 -14.11
C GLY A 236 2.79 -14.25 -13.23
N SER A 237 3.73 -14.74 -12.43
CA SER A 237 3.46 -15.76 -11.41
C SER A 237 3.28 -15.08 -10.06
N GLU A 238 2.33 -15.55 -9.26
CA GLU A 238 2.05 -14.95 -7.95
C GLU A 238 3.29 -14.91 -7.06
N LYS A 239 4.07 -15.99 -7.06
CA LYS A 239 5.35 -16.06 -6.35
C LYS A 239 6.33 -14.99 -6.85
N GLY A 240 6.53 -14.90 -8.16
CA GLY A 240 7.45 -13.93 -8.76
C GLY A 240 7.02 -12.48 -8.51
N ALA A 241 5.73 -12.19 -8.68
CA ALA A 241 5.14 -10.88 -8.40
C ALA A 241 5.34 -10.47 -6.92
N THR A 242 5.05 -11.39 -6.00
CA THR A 242 5.17 -11.17 -4.55
C THR A 242 6.62 -10.94 -4.13
N GLU A 243 7.54 -11.81 -4.57
CA GLU A 243 8.97 -11.68 -4.26
C GLU A 243 9.55 -10.38 -4.82
N CYS A 244 9.19 -10.03 -6.05
CA CYS A 244 9.62 -8.80 -6.69
C CYS A 244 9.03 -7.56 -5.99
N PHE A 245 7.73 -7.54 -5.70
CA PHE A 245 7.11 -6.43 -4.96
C PHE A 245 7.80 -6.20 -3.61
N ASN A 246 8.04 -7.28 -2.85
CA ASN A 246 8.71 -7.20 -1.55
C ASN A 246 10.15 -6.68 -1.67
N ALA A 247 10.85 -6.98 -2.77
CA ALA A 247 12.20 -6.48 -3.01
C ALA A 247 12.27 -4.96 -3.15
N ILE A 248 11.22 -4.34 -3.72
CA ILE A 248 11.18 -2.91 -4.05
C ILE A 248 10.24 -2.07 -3.16
N SER A 249 9.48 -2.71 -2.26
CA SER A 249 8.41 -2.08 -1.48
C SER A 249 8.87 -0.80 -0.76
N SER A 250 10.09 -0.78 -0.23
CA SER A 250 10.68 0.39 0.44
C SER A 250 10.78 1.64 -0.44
N GLY A 251 10.89 1.49 -1.76
CA GLY A 251 11.02 2.60 -2.71
C GLY A 251 9.68 3.10 -3.26
N ILE A 252 8.62 2.29 -3.20
CA ILE A 252 7.33 2.59 -3.87
C ILE A 252 6.69 3.85 -3.29
N ARG A 253 6.44 3.86 -1.97
CA ARG A 253 5.74 4.96 -1.31
C ARG A 253 6.48 6.29 -1.50
N HIS A 254 7.79 6.28 -1.28
CA HIS A 254 8.61 7.47 -1.41
C HIS A 254 8.61 8.03 -2.84
N SER A 255 8.72 7.15 -3.84
CA SER A 255 8.66 7.55 -5.26
C SER A 255 7.34 8.23 -5.58
N VAL A 256 6.22 7.67 -5.13
CA VAL A 256 4.89 8.25 -5.33
C VAL A 256 4.74 9.61 -4.62
N GLU A 257 5.27 9.74 -3.40
CA GLU A 257 5.25 11.02 -2.67
C GLU A 257 6.08 12.12 -3.36
N ILE A 258 7.19 11.76 -3.99
CA ILE A 258 7.98 12.68 -4.84
C ILE A 258 7.14 13.12 -6.04
N LEU A 259 6.53 12.19 -6.77
CA LEU A 259 5.71 12.51 -7.95
C LEU A 259 4.49 13.37 -7.60
N ALA A 260 3.93 13.19 -6.40
CA ALA A 260 2.83 14.01 -5.88
C ALA A 260 3.28 15.40 -5.38
N GLY A 261 4.58 15.69 -5.31
CA GLY A 261 5.12 16.95 -4.78
C GLY A 261 4.99 17.08 -3.26
N LEU A 262 4.85 15.96 -2.54
CA LEU A 262 4.69 15.93 -1.08
C LEU A 262 6.04 15.92 -0.33
N VAL A 263 7.15 15.66 -1.04
CA VAL A 263 8.51 15.66 -0.50
C VAL A 263 9.23 16.91 -0.97
N VAL A 264 9.56 17.82 -0.04
CA VAL A 264 10.21 19.11 -0.35
C VAL A 264 11.74 19.06 -0.15
N ASN A 265 12.28 18.10 0.61
CA ASN A 265 13.72 17.93 0.83
C ASN A 265 14.10 16.44 1.01
N CYS A 266 14.98 15.91 0.16
CA CYS A 266 15.42 14.50 0.17
C CYS A 266 16.66 14.22 1.04
N SER A 267 17.15 15.19 1.82
CA SER A 267 18.51 15.12 2.41
C SER A 267 18.64 14.49 3.80
N ASN A 268 17.58 14.00 4.46
CA ASN A 268 17.70 13.47 5.84
C ASN A 268 16.61 12.44 6.21
N ARG A 269 16.54 11.29 5.54
CA ARG A 269 15.70 10.16 6.00
C ARG A 269 16.32 8.81 5.65
N ASP A 270 17.39 8.45 6.34
CA ASP A 270 17.80 7.05 6.57
C ASP A 270 17.84 6.79 8.09
#